data_AF-X1KJM5-F1
#
_entry.id   AF-X1KJM5-F1
#
_cell.length_a   1.000
_cell.length_b   1.000
_cell.length_c   1.000
_cell.angle_alpha   90.00
_cell.angle_beta   90.00
_cell.angle_gamma   90.00
#
_symmetry.space_group_name_H-M   'P 1'
#
loop_
_entity.id
_entity.type
_entity.pdbx_description
1 polymer ?
#
loop_
_entity_poly.entity_id
_entity_poly.type
_entity_poly.pdbx_seq_one_letter_code
_entity_poly.pdbx_strand_id
1 'polypeptide(L)'
;MPVLVMGGIVGAYSATFVHQRTDLTKGGLYVGTSNVLIILAVGLLANYSFDHWDLLWGMGGGFFSSILALTVLPYLETYFGITTDIKLLELGNLNLPLLNRLSIEAPGTYHHTIMVASLAEAGAETVGANPLLVRVGAYYHDVGKILRPHFFFENA
;
A
#
# COMPACT_ATOMS: atom_id res chain seq x y z
N MET A 1 21.68 10.33 -17.97
CA MET A 1 21.84 10.62 -16.53
C MET A 1 20.73 11.51 -15.95
N PRO A 2 20.38 12.67 -16.55
CA PRO A 2 19.33 13.55 -15.99
C PRO A 2 17.97 12.86 -15.86
N VAL A 3 17.57 12.08 -16.86
CA VAL A 3 16.30 11.33 -16.89
C VAL A 3 16.21 10.34 -15.72
N LEU A 4 17.26 9.54 -15.49
CA LEU A 4 17.28 8.54 -14.41
C LEU A 4 17.19 9.19 -13.03
N VAL A 5 17.92 10.28 -12.80
CA VAL A 5 17.90 11.00 -11.52
C VAL A 5 16.52 11.60 -11.26
N MET A 6 15.95 12.29 -12.25
CA MET A 6 14.64 12.92 -12.09
C MET A 6 13.53 11.87 -11.91
N GLY A 7 13.52 10.82 -12.74
CA GLY A 7 12.56 9.74 -12.63
C GLY A 7 12.67 9.01 -11.29
N GLY A 8 13.89 8.83 -10.76
CA GLY A 8 14.12 8.26 -9.43
C GLY A 8 13.59 9.13 -8.30
N ILE A 9 13.81 10.45 -8.35
CA ILE A 9 13.28 11.41 -7.36
C ILE A 9 11.74 11.43 -7.41
N VAL A 10 11.15 11.53 -8.60
CA VAL A 10 9.69 11.52 -8.78
C VAL A 10 9.10 10.20 -8.30
N GLY A 11 9.75 9.07 -8.61
CA GLY A 11 9.35 7.75 -8.12
C GLY A 11 9.37 7.66 -6.61
N ALA A 12 10.49 8.04 -5.98
CA ALA A 12 10.64 8.02 -4.52
C ALA A 12 9.64 8.94 -3.81
N TYR A 13 9.41 10.15 -4.34
CA TYR A 13 8.41 11.06 -3.80
C TYR A 13 6.98 10.55 -4.00
N SER A 14 6.67 9.97 -5.17
CA SER A 14 5.33 9.39 -5.40
C SER A 14 5.04 8.23 -4.44
N ALA A 15 6.08 7.48 -4.05
CA ALA A 15 5.95 6.34 -3.14
C ALA A 15 5.53 6.74 -1.71
N THR A 16 5.76 7.98 -1.28
CA THR A 16 5.35 8.43 0.07
C THR A 16 3.84 8.63 0.21
N PHE A 17 3.10 8.65 -0.89
CA PHE A 17 1.65 8.86 -0.92
C PHE A 17 0.89 7.61 -1.41
N VAL A 18 1.53 6.44 -1.36
CA VAL A 18 0.92 5.18 -1.80
C VAL A 18 0.08 4.60 -0.66
N HIS A 19 -1.23 4.65 -0.82
CA HIS A 19 -2.18 4.01 0.10
C HIS A 19 -2.86 2.79 -0.52
N GLN A 20 -3.00 2.75 -1.85
CA GLN A 20 -3.62 1.66 -2.59
C GLN A 20 -2.82 1.31 -3.85
N ARG A 21 -3.10 0.12 -4.42
CA ARG A 21 -2.40 -0.40 -5.61
C ARG A 21 -2.48 0.54 -6.82
N THR A 22 -3.60 1.25 -6.98
CA THR A 22 -3.78 2.21 -8.09
C THR A 22 -2.88 3.44 -7.97
N ASP A 23 -2.41 3.79 -6.78
CA ASP A 23 -1.50 4.92 -6.59
C ASP A 23 -0.08 4.58 -7.07
N LEU A 24 0.33 3.30 -6.98
CA LEU A 24 1.57 2.83 -7.63
C LEU A 24 1.49 2.90 -9.16
N THR A 25 0.30 2.67 -9.73
CA THR A 25 0.07 2.83 -11.18
C THR A 25 0.17 4.31 -11.57
N LYS A 26 -0.42 5.22 -10.78
CA LYS A 26 -0.27 6.67 -10.97
C LYS A 26 1.19 7.12 -10.81
N GLY A 27 1.92 6.56 -9.84
CA GLY A 27 3.35 6.79 -9.66
C GLY A 27 4.16 6.48 -10.92
N GLY A 28 3.87 5.35 -11.58
CA GLY A 28 4.46 5.02 -12.88
C GLY A 28 4.17 6.05 -13.97
N LEU A 29 2.95 6.59 -14.02
CA LEU A 29 2.59 7.66 -14.95
C LEU A 29 3.34 8.96 -14.64
N TYR A 30 3.50 9.32 -13.36
CA TYR A 30 4.29 10.50 -12.96
C TYR A 30 5.77 10.34 -13.33
N VAL A 31 6.35 9.16 -13.11
CA VAL A 31 7.72 8.86 -13.53
C VAL A 31 7.83 8.94 -15.06
N GLY A 32 6.92 8.30 -15.80
CA GLY A 32 6.94 8.27 -17.27
C GLY A 32 6.81 9.67 -17.89
N THR A 33 5.86 10.47 -17.40
CA THR A 33 5.68 11.87 -17.84
C THR A 33 6.89 12.74 -17.49
N SER A 34 7.46 12.58 -16.29
CA SER A 34 8.69 13.30 -15.90
C SER A 34 9.88 12.93 -16.79
N ASN A 35 10.03 11.64 -17.14
CA ASN A 35 11.09 11.19 -18.03
C ASN A 35 10.95 11.82 -19.43
N VAL A 36 9.73 11.82 -19.99
CA VAL A 36 9.43 12.46 -21.29
C VAL A 36 9.77 13.95 -21.26
N LEU A 37 9.37 14.67 -20.21
CA LEU A 37 9.68 16.11 -20.08
C LEU A 37 11.18 16.38 -20.03
N ILE A 38 11.94 15.55 -19.30
CA ILE A 38 13.40 15.70 -19.21
C ILE A 38 14.09 15.33 -20.53
N ILE A 39 13.62 14.29 -21.24
CA ILE A 39 14.12 13.93 -22.58
C ILE A 39 13.92 15.11 -23.54
N LEU A 40 12.73 15.71 -23.54
CA LEU A 40 12.45 16.89 -24.37
C LEU A 40 13.34 18.08 -24.00
N ALA A 41 13.46 18.40 -22.71
CA ALA A 41 14.27 19.52 -22.24
C ALA A 41 15.75 19.36 -22.61
N VAL A 42 16.33 18.18 -22.38
CA VAL A 42 17.72 17.88 -22.73
C VAL A 42 17.91 17.87 -24.24
N GLY A 43 16.97 17.29 -25.00
CA GLY A 43 17.02 17.25 -26.46
C GLY A 43 17.01 18.65 -27.08
N LEU A 44 16.18 19.56 -26.55
CA LEU A 44 16.16 20.97 -26.95
C LEU A 44 17.47 21.69 -26.63
N LEU A 45 18.00 21.51 -25.42
CA LEU A 45 19.25 22.17 -24.99
C LEU A 45 20.47 21.70 -25.77
N ALA A 46 20.52 20.42 -26.13
CA ALA A 46 21.64 19.81 -26.83
C ALA A 46 21.46 19.81 -28.36
N ASN A 47 20.37 20.38 -28.89
CA ASN A 47 20.01 20.36 -30.32
C ASN A 47 20.01 18.95 -30.94
N TYR A 48 19.59 17.95 -30.17
CA TYR A 48 19.40 16.59 -30.68
C TYR A 48 18.09 16.51 -31.48
N SER A 49 18.11 15.76 -32.58
CA SER A 49 16.90 15.37 -33.28
C SER A 49 16.08 14.40 -32.43
N PHE A 50 14.80 14.71 -32.20
CA PHE A 50 13.90 13.85 -31.43
C PHE A 50 13.55 12.58 -32.22
N ASP A 51 13.94 11.43 -31.70
CA ASP A 51 13.36 10.16 -32.12
C ASP A 51 12.09 9.87 -31.30
N HIS A 52 11.01 9.47 -31.96
CA HIS A 52 9.80 9.02 -31.28
C HIS A 52 10.08 7.82 -30.36
N TRP A 53 11.12 7.03 -30.63
CA TRP A 53 11.52 5.92 -29.78
C TRP A 53 11.99 6.39 -28.40
N ASP A 54 12.68 7.51 -28.30
CA ASP A 54 13.16 8.03 -27.00
C ASP A 54 11.99 8.40 -26.09
N LEU A 55 10.95 9.00 -26.65
CA LEU A 55 9.74 9.38 -25.93
C LEU A 55 8.95 8.14 -25.48
N LEU A 56 8.86 7.12 -26.35
CA LEU A 56 8.24 5.84 -26.02
C LEU A 56 9.01 5.12 -24.91
N TRP A 57 10.34 5.12 -24.94
CA TRP A 57 11.17 4.54 -23.88
C TRP A 57 11.07 5.33 -22.57
N GLY A 58 10.95 6.65 -22.62
CA GLY A 58 10.74 7.49 -21.43
C GLY A 58 9.43 7.15 -20.71
N MET A 59 8.33 7.09 -21.46
CA MET A 59 7.02 6.72 -20.93
C MET A 59 6.96 5.24 -20.52
N GLY A 60 7.50 4.36 -21.36
CA GLY A 60 7.60 2.93 -21.10
C GLY A 60 8.38 2.64 -19.82
N GLY A 61 9.47 3.37 -19.55
CA GLY A 61 10.25 3.25 -18.32
C GLY A 61 9.43 3.52 -17.05
N GLY A 62 8.53 4.50 -17.07
CA GLY A 62 7.61 4.76 -15.97
C GLY A 62 6.60 3.63 -15.76
N PHE A 63 6.04 3.11 -16.87
CA PHE A 63 5.14 1.96 -16.84
C PHE A 63 5.82 0.69 -16.30
N PHE A 64 7.02 0.37 -16.81
CA PHE A 64 7.83 -0.75 -16.31
C PHE A 64 8.22 -0.58 -14.85
N SER A 65 8.54 0.63 -14.40
CA SER A 65 8.85 0.91 -12.99
C SER A 65 7.66 0.59 -12.08
N SER A 66 6.44 0.95 -12.49
CA SER A 66 5.23 0.63 -11.72
C SER A 66 4.94 -0.87 -11.68
N ILE A 67 5.07 -1.57 -12.81
CA ILE A 67 4.95 -3.04 -12.85
C ILE A 67 5.96 -3.67 -11.90
N LEU A 68 7.22 -3.27 -12.00
CA LEU A 68 8.29 -3.80 -11.16
C LEU A 68 7.99 -3.56 -9.67
N ALA A 69 7.57 -2.35 -9.30
CA ALA A 69 7.18 -2.04 -7.93
C ALA A 69 6.00 -2.91 -7.46
N LEU A 70 4.92 -3.00 -8.23
CA LEU A 70 3.74 -3.81 -7.89
C LEU A 70 4.06 -5.31 -7.74
N THR A 71 4.97 -5.82 -8.57
CA THR A 71 5.40 -7.22 -8.53
C THR A 71 6.32 -7.49 -7.34
N VAL A 72 7.28 -6.60 -7.06
CA VAL A 72 8.33 -6.84 -6.07
C VAL A 72 7.87 -6.51 -4.64
N LEU A 73 7.01 -5.49 -4.47
CA LEU A 73 6.61 -4.98 -3.16
C LEU A 73 6.09 -6.06 -2.19
N PRO A 74 5.17 -6.98 -2.57
CA PRO A 74 4.66 -7.99 -1.63
C PRO A 74 5.76 -8.93 -1.09
N TYR A 75 6.76 -9.22 -1.91
CA TYR A 75 7.89 -10.07 -1.50
C TYR A 75 8.83 -9.33 -0.56
N LEU A 76 9.09 -8.04 -0.81
CA LEU A 76 9.88 -7.21 0.09
C LEU A 76 9.18 -7.02 1.43
N GLU A 77 7.87 -6.74 1.44
CA GLU A 77 7.07 -6.66 2.66
C GLU A 77 7.18 -7.93 3.49
N THR A 78 7.06 -9.10 2.85
CA THR A 78 7.15 -10.39 3.52
C THR A 78 8.56 -10.66 4.05
N TYR A 79 9.59 -10.38 3.25
CA TYR A 79 10.98 -10.63 3.60
C TYR A 79 11.47 -9.72 4.75
N PHE A 80 11.08 -8.44 4.72
CA PHE A 80 11.47 -7.46 5.73
C PHE A 80 10.49 -7.36 6.91
N GLY A 81 9.33 -8.03 6.85
CA GLY A 81 8.29 -7.92 7.87
C GLY A 81 7.67 -6.52 7.96
N ILE A 82 7.68 -5.76 6.85
CA ILE A 82 7.15 -4.39 6.81
C ILE A 82 5.66 -4.46 6.48
N THR A 83 4.85 -3.75 7.27
CA THR A 83 3.41 -3.64 7.04
C THR A 83 3.10 -2.30 6.38
N THR A 84 2.87 -2.31 5.07
CA THR A 84 2.44 -1.11 4.31
C THR A 84 0.92 -0.93 4.38
N ASP A 85 0.42 0.22 3.92
CA ASP A 85 -1.03 0.45 3.80
C ASP A 85 -1.70 -0.56 2.86
N ILE A 86 -1.03 -0.94 1.76
CA ILE A 86 -1.53 -2.01 0.88
C ILE A 86 -1.65 -3.32 1.65
N LYS A 87 -0.64 -3.66 2.46
CA LYS A 87 -0.68 -4.87 3.29
C LYS A 87 -1.76 -4.81 4.36
N LEU A 88 -1.96 -3.65 4.99
CA LEU A 88 -3.04 -3.43 5.95
C LEU A 88 -4.41 -3.60 5.29
N LEU A 89 -4.61 -3.07 4.08
CA LEU A 89 -5.86 -3.27 3.34
C LEU A 89 -6.11 -4.75 3.02
N GLU A 90 -5.06 -5.51 2.69
CA GLU A 90 -5.16 -6.97 2.50
C GLU A 90 -5.56 -7.69 3.81
N LEU A 91 -4.90 -7.34 4.92
CA LEU A 91 -5.19 -7.88 6.26
C LEU A 91 -6.56 -7.41 6.79
N GLY A 92 -7.08 -6.29 6.30
CA GLY A 92 -8.40 -5.79 6.64
C GLY A 92 -9.56 -6.60 6.04
N ASN A 93 -9.28 -7.58 5.18
CA ASN A 93 -10.30 -8.47 4.63
C ASN A 93 -10.81 -9.45 5.70
N LEU A 94 -12.02 -9.21 6.20
CA LEU A 94 -12.66 -10.05 7.23
C LEU A 94 -12.91 -11.50 6.80
N ASN A 95 -12.85 -11.80 5.49
CA ASN A 95 -12.99 -13.16 4.98
C ASN A 95 -11.70 -13.98 5.06
N LEU A 96 -10.59 -13.40 5.55
CA LEU A 96 -9.36 -14.15 5.75
C LEU A 96 -9.59 -15.31 6.73
N PRO A 97 -8.96 -16.48 6.51
CA PRO A 97 -9.24 -17.69 7.29
C PRO A 97 -9.19 -17.49 8.80
N LEU A 98 -8.26 -16.67 9.29
CA LEU A 98 -8.10 -16.42 10.72
C LEU A 98 -9.24 -15.58 11.33
N LEU A 99 -9.69 -14.53 10.63
CA LEU A 99 -10.82 -13.70 11.09
C LEU A 99 -12.14 -14.43 10.92
N ASN A 100 -12.28 -15.25 9.86
CA ASN A 100 -13.41 -16.13 9.69
C ASN A 100 -13.51 -17.15 10.84
N ARG A 101 -12.38 -17.76 11.23
CA ARG A 101 -12.33 -18.62 12.43
C ARG A 101 -12.73 -17.89 13.69
N LEU A 102 -12.28 -16.64 13.90
CA LEU A 102 -12.71 -15.83 15.04
C LEU A 102 -14.24 -15.69 15.08
N SER A 103 -14.85 -15.42 13.92
CA SER A 103 -16.30 -15.24 13.80
C SER A 103 -17.12 -16.49 14.12
N ILE A 104 -16.57 -17.69 13.86
CA ILE A 104 -17.25 -18.98 14.06
C ILE A 104 -16.95 -19.54 15.46
N GLU A 105 -15.69 -19.54 15.87
CA GLU A 105 -15.22 -20.19 17.11
C GLU A 105 -15.40 -19.29 18.35
N ALA A 106 -15.36 -17.96 18.19
CA ALA A 106 -15.50 -16.98 19.28
C ALA A 106 -16.35 -15.76 18.84
N PRO A 107 -17.66 -15.96 18.56
CA PRO A 107 -18.52 -14.95 17.94
C PRO A 107 -18.69 -13.67 18.78
N GLY A 108 -18.67 -13.79 20.11
CA GLY A 108 -18.73 -12.65 21.02
C GLY A 108 -17.47 -11.80 20.95
N THR A 109 -16.30 -12.42 20.98
CA THR A 109 -15.01 -11.74 20.74
C THR A 109 -14.96 -11.11 19.35
N TYR A 110 -15.50 -11.77 18.32
CA TYR A 110 -15.59 -11.18 16.98
C TYR A 110 -16.42 -9.89 16.98
N HIS A 111 -17.61 -9.91 17.59
CA HIS A 111 -18.45 -8.72 17.65
C HIS A 111 -17.80 -7.59 18.46
N HIS A 112 -17.20 -7.92 19.61
CA HIS A 112 -16.40 -6.99 20.40
C HIS A 112 -15.28 -6.35 19.56
N THR A 113 -14.53 -7.17 18.84
CA THR A 113 -13.42 -6.73 17.99
C THR A 113 -13.86 -5.75 16.92
N ILE A 114 -14.98 -6.01 16.22
CA ILE A 114 -15.51 -5.10 15.20
C ILE A 114 -15.95 -3.76 15.81
N MET A 115 -16.58 -3.78 16.98
CA MET A 115 -16.98 -2.56 17.70
C MET A 115 -15.77 -1.74 18.15
N VAL A 116 -14.76 -2.39 18.75
CA VAL A 116 -13.50 -1.74 19.15
C VAL A 116 -12.79 -1.14 17.94
N ALA A 117 -12.70 -1.87 16.84
CA ALA A 117 -12.06 -1.40 15.62
C ALA A 117 -12.71 -0.11 15.08
N SER A 118 -14.05 -0.04 15.07
CA SER A 118 -14.78 1.16 14.63
C SER A 118 -14.55 2.36 15.54
N LEU A 119 -14.60 2.17 16.87
CA LEU A 119 -14.36 3.25 17.83
C LEU A 119 -12.91 3.73 17.81
N ALA A 120 -11.96 2.80 17.72
CA ALA A 120 -10.54 3.10 17.70
C ALA A 120 -10.12 3.79 16.39
N GLU A 121 -10.70 3.41 15.25
CA GLU A 121 -10.50 4.09 13.96
C GLU A 121 -10.94 5.56 14.05
N ALA A 122 -12.16 5.83 14.51
CA ALA A 122 -12.67 7.19 14.68
C ALA A 122 -11.84 8.02 15.67
N GLY A 123 -11.38 7.39 16.76
CA GLY A 123 -10.46 8.01 17.72
C GLY A 123 -9.12 8.37 17.08
N ALA A 124 -8.55 7.46 16.28
CA ALA A 124 -7.29 7.66 15.58
C ALA A 124 -7.37 8.79 14.55
N GLU A 125 -8.46 8.87 13.78
CA GLU A 125 -8.70 9.98 12.85
C GLU A 125 -8.72 11.33 13.58
N THR A 126 -9.40 11.39 14.72
CA THR A 126 -9.57 12.64 15.50
C THR A 126 -8.25 13.18 16.04
N VAL A 127 -7.31 12.31 16.41
CA VAL A 127 -6.01 12.69 16.97
C VAL A 127 -4.89 12.76 15.91
N GLY A 128 -5.22 12.52 14.63
CA GLY A 128 -4.24 12.51 13.54
C GLY A 128 -3.28 11.31 13.55
N ALA A 129 -3.66 10.20 14.19
CA ALA A 129 -2.94 8.93 14.10
C ALA A 129 -3.31 8.18 12.79
N ASN A 130 -2.69 7.02 12.52
CA ASN A 130 -3.03 6.20 11.34
C ASN A 130 -4.30 5.36 11.63
N PRO A 131 -5.47 5.70 11.04
CA PRO A 131 -6.72 5.00 11.33
C PRO A 131 -6.77 3.58 10.76
N LEU A 132 -6.18 3.36 9.58
CA LEU A 132 -6.14 2.06 8.93
C LEU A 132 -5.36 1.04 9.77
N LEU A 133 -4.19 1.44 10.28
CA LEU A 133 -3.38 0.60 11.16
C LEU A 133 -4.14 0.24 12.44
N VAL A 134 -4.81 1.22 13.05
CA VAL A 134 -5.56 1.03 14.28
C VAL A 134 -6.75 0.08 14.07
N ARG A 135 -7.54 0.29 13.01
CA ARG A 135 -8.67 -0.58 12.66
C ARG A 135 -8.23 -2.02 12.42
N VAL A 136 -7.22 -2.21 11.57
CA VAL A 136 -6.73 -3.56 11.21
C VAL A 136 -6.04 -4.21 12.41
N GLY A 137 -5.27 -3.46 13.20
CA GLY A 137 -4.68 -3.94 14.44
C GLY A 137 -5.74 -4.42 15.44
N ALA A 138 -6.84 -3.67 15.58
CA ALA A 138 -7.97 -4.08 16.40
C ALA A 138 -8.60 -5.39 15.92
N TYR A 139 -8.71 -5.66 14.61
CA TYR A 139 -9.22 -6.95 14.10
C TYR A 139 -8.47 -8.17 14.63
N TYR A 140 -7.18 -8.04 14.93
CA TYR A 140 -6.34 -9.15 15.35
C TYR A 140 -5.96 -9.13 16.84
N HIS A 141 -6.26 -8.05 17.58
CA HIS A 141 -5.76 -7.87 18.95
C HIS A 141 -6.16 -9.00 19.91
N ASP A 142 -7.35 -9.57 19.70
CA ASP A 142 -7.96 -10.60 20.53
C ASP A 142 -8.04 -11.97 19.85
N VAL A 143 -7.37 -12.14 18.71
CA VAL A 143 -7.46 -13.38 17.92
C VAL A 143 -6.96 -14.62 18.67
N GLY A 144 -6.13 -14.43 19.70
CA GLY A 144 -5.67 -15.50 20.58
C GLY A 144 -6.80 -16.17 21.39
N LYS A 145 -7.95 -15.50 21.59
CA LYS A 145 -9.10 -16.03 22.33
C LYS A 145 -9.73 -17.26 21.64
N ILE A 146 -9.49 -17.43 20.34
CA ILE A 146 -9.89 -18.63 19.56
C ILE A 146 -9.42 -19.93 20.23
N LEU A 147 -8.28 -19.95 20.94
CA LEU A 147 -7.74 -21.17 21.54
C LEU A 147 -8.62 -21.73 22.68
N ARG A 148 -9.29 -20.84 23.43
CA ARG A 148 -10.13 -21.18 24.59
C ARG A 148 -11.32 -20.22 24.71
N PRO A 149 -12.27 -20.21 23.75
CA PRO A 149 -13.31 -19.17 23.66
C PRO A 149 -14.17 -19.08 24.92
N HIS A 150 -14.56 -20.23 25.49
CA HIS A 150 -15.41 -20.33 26.68
C HIS A 150 -14.81 -19.78 27.98
N PHE A 151 -13.52 -19.41 28.00
CA PHE A 151 -12.88 -18.77 29.15
C PHE A 151 -13.11 -17.26 29.18
N PHE A 152 -13.66 -16.69 28.11
CA PHE A 152 -13.91 -15.26 27.96
C PHE A 152 -15.40 -14.99 28.05
N PHE A 153 -15.80 -14.08 28.94
CA PHE A 153 -17.20 -13.83 29.29
C PHE A 153 -18.05 -13.38 28.10
N GLU A 154 -17.44 -12.71 27.12
CA GLU A 154 -18.15 -12.28 25.92
C GLU A 154 -18.57 -13.45 25.01
N ASN A 155 -17.97 -14.63 25.18
CA ASN A 155 -18.33 -15.86 24.45
C ASN A 155 -19.06 -16.90 25.32
N ALA A 156 -19.39 -16.54 26.56
CA ALA A 156 -20.06 -17.42 27.51
C ALA A 156 -21.57 -17.50 27.27
#